data_AF-A0AAW0UUY2-F1
#
_entry.id   AF-A0AAW0UUY2-F1
#
_cell.length_a   1.000
_cell.length_b   1.000
_cell.length_c   1.000
_cell.angle_alpha   90.00
_cell.angle_beta   90.00
_cell.angle_gamma   90.00
#
_symmetry.space_group_name_H-M   'P 1'
#
loop_
_entity.id
_entity.type
_entity.pdbx_description
1 polymer ?
#
loop_
_entity_poly.entity_id
_entity_poly.type
_entity_poly.pdbx_seq_one_letter_code
_entity_poly.pdbx_strand_id
1 'polypeptide(L)'
;MLSWACKLGHEDCVTQSVNLFGQWMMNPMNKSIISPNLRDVVYCTAITAGKDKEWEFAWNQYLNSNVGSETSRLLSALGCSREKWILSRYLEMAFTKDTGIRKQDAVMVFYSVASNTVGQDLAWTFLRDQWHDIID
;
A
#
# COMPACT_ATOMS: atom_id res chain seq x y z
N MET A 1 -7.71 -8.43 -16.12
CA MET A 1 -7.00 -7.94 -17.33
C MET A 1 -6.22 -6.65 -17.04
N LEU A 2 -6.85 -5.59 -16.54
CA LEU A 2 -6.18 -4.31 -16.24
C LEU A 2 -5.05 -4.42 -15.18
N SER A 3 -5.26 -5.18 -14.09
CA SER A 3 -4.22 -5.40 -13.07
C SER A 3 -2.94 -6.00 -13.67
N TRP A 4 -3.07 -6.95 -14.61
CA TRP A 4 -1.92 -7.55 -15.29
C TRP A 4 -1.26 -6.59 -16.26
N ALA A 5 -2.03 -5.79 -17.00
CA ALA A 5 -1.47 -4.76 -17.87
C ALA A 5 -0.59 -3.76 -17.10
N CYS A 6 -1.06 -3.26 -15.96
CA CYS A 6 -0.28 -2.36 -15.10
C CYS A 6 0.91 -3.08 -14.45
N LYS A 7 0.72 -4.31 -13.94
CA LYS A 7 1.82 -5.10 -13.34
C LYS A 7 2.94 -5.42 -14.33
N LEU A 8 2.58 -5.68 -15.58
CA LEU A 8 3.54 -5.92 -16.68
C LEU A 8 4.11 -4.62 -17.26
N GLY A 9 3.79 -3.46 -16.68
CA GLY A 9 4.36 -2.17 -17.06
C GLY A 9 3.84 -1.62 -18.38
N HIS A 10 2.62 -1.99 -18.81
CA HIS A 10 2.00 -1.39 -19.99
C HIS A 10 1.87 0.12 -19.77
N GLU A 11 2.55 0.91 -20.61
CA GLU A 11 2.79 2.34 -20.40
C GLU A 11 1.49 3.12 -20.17
N ASP A 12 0.48 2.89 -21.00
CA ASP A 12 -0.83 3.55 -20.84
C ASP A 12 -1.49 3.28 -19.49
N CYS A 13 -1.36 2.04 -18.98
CA CYS A 13 -1.95 1.65 -17.71
C CYS A 13 -1.26 2.36 -16.55
N VAL A 14 0.09 2.40 -16.58
CA VAL A 14 0.89 3.07 -15.55
C VAL A 14 0.63 4.58 -15.57
N THR A 15 0.70 5.20 -16.75
CA THR A 15 0.50 6.64 -16.93
C THR A 15 -0.90 7.07 -16.48
N GLN A 16 -1.95 6.35 -16.88
CA GLN A 16 -3.31 6.66 -16.44
C GLN A 16 -3.48 6.46 -14.93
N SER A 17 -2.91 5.41 -14.34
CA SER A 17 -2.98 5.17 -12.90
C SER A 17 -2.31 6.29 -12.11
N VAL A 18 -1.10 6.69 -12.50
CA VAL A 18 -0.36 7.79 -11.86
C VAL A 18 -1.13 9.11 -12.00
N ASN A 19 -1.71 9.37 -13.18
CA ASN A 19 -2.51 10.59 -13.41
C ASN A 19 -3.77 10.62 -12.52
N LEU A 20 -4.55 9.55 -12.51
CA LEU A 20 -5.76 9.44 -11.68
C LEU A 20 -5.44 9.60 -10.18
N PHE A 21 -4.35 8.97 -9.72
CA PHE A 21 -3.90 9.11 -8.34
C PHE A 21 -3.45 10.55 -8.05
N GLY A 22 -2.71 11.18 -8.96
CA GLY A 22 -2.30 12.58 -8.85
C GLY A 22 -3.49 13.56 -8.80
N GLN A 23 -4.52 13.33 -9.61
CA GLN A 23 -5.78 14.10 -9.53
C GLN A 23 -6.45 13.91 -8.17
N TRP A 24 -6.46 12.70 -7.63
CA TRP A 24 -7.01 12.43 -6.30
C TRP A 24 -6.19 13.12 -5.20
N MET A 25 -4.86 13.15 -5.30
CA MET A 25 -4.00 13.91 -4.39
C MET A 25 -4.29 15.41 -4.40
N MET A 26 -4.66 15.98 -5.55
CA MET A 26 -5.06 17.39 -5.66
C MET A 26 -6.44 17.67 -5.04
N ASN A 27 -7.30 16.66 -4.94
CA ASN A 27 -8.63 16.81 -4.37
C ASN A 27 -9.00 15.61 -3.47
N PRO A 28 -8.37 15.50 -2.28
CA PRO A 28 -8.41 14.27 -1.47
C PRO A 28 -9.81 13.84 -1.03
N MET A 29 -10.71 14.81 -0.86
CA MET A 29 -12.10 14.57 -0.45
C MET A 29 -12.95 13.98 -1.56
N ASN A 30 -12.53 14.14 -2.82
CA ASN A 30 -13.29 13.68 -3.97
C ASN A 30 -13.00 12.20 -4.31
N LYS A 31 -13.74 11.31 -3.66
CA LYS A 31 -13.62 9.85 -3.83
C LYS A 31 -14.15 9.33 -5.19
N SER A 32 -14.74 10.18 -6.04
CA SER A 32 -15.26 9.77 -7.36
C SER A 32 -14.21 9.82 -8.47
N ILE A 33 -13.06 10.47 -8.24
CA ILE A 33 -11.96 10.56 -9.21
C ILE A 33 -11.50 9.17 -9.66
N ILE A 34 -11.45 8.23 -8.73
CA ILE A 34 -11.06 6.85 -8.99
C ILE A 34 -12.27 5.94 -8.77
N SER A 35 -12.75 5.37 -9.87
CA SER A 35 -13.84 4.39 -9.86
C SER A 35 -13.51 3.24 -8.89
N PRO A 36 -14.45 2.75 -8.06
CA PRO A 36 -14.20 1.70 -7.08
C PRO A 36 -13.49 0.45 -7.64
N ASN A 37 -13.82 0.07 -8.88
CA ASN A 37 -13.24 -1.11 -9.54
C ASN A 37 -11.78 -0.90 -10.00
N LEU A 38 -11.32 0.35 -10.02
CA LEU A 38 -9.97 0.72 -10.44
C LEU A 38 -9.04 0.99 -9.25
N ARG A 39 -9.57 1.21 -8.05
CA ARG A 39 -8.80 1.66 -6.87
C ARG A 39 -7.61 0.76 -6.57
N ASP A 40 -7.80 -0.56 -6.55
CA ASP A 40 -6.71 -1.50 -6.24
C ASP A 40 -5.55 -1.36 -7.22
N VAL A 41 -5.87 -1.26 -8.52
CA VAL A 41 -4.86 -1.12 -9.58
C VAL A 41 -4.22 0.26 -9.52
N VAL A 42 -5.02 1.32 -9.40
CA VAL A 42 -4.55 2.71 -9.40
C VAL A 42 -3.66 2.98 -8.19
N TYR A 43 -4.09 2.61 -6.98
CA TYR A 43 -3.34 2.85 -5.74
C TYR A 43 -2.00 2.12 -5.77
N CYS A 44 -2.02 0.81 -6.02
CA CYS A 44 -0.80 -0.01 -6.04
C CYS A 44 0.16 0.46 -7.14
N THR A 45 -0.35 0.78 -8.34
CA THR A 45 0.49 1.24 -9.46
C THR A 45 1.11 2.60 -9.18
N ALA A 46 0.35 3.54 -8.63
CA ALA A 46 0.86 4.86 -8.27
C ALA A 46 1.91 4.77 -7.15
N ILE A 47 1.70 3.93 -6.13
CA ILE A 47 2.68 3.71 -5.06
C ILE A 47 3.93 2.98 -5.58
N THR A 48 3.77 2.07 -6.56
CA THR A 48 4.90 1.38 -7.22
C THR A 48 5.76 2.35 -8.02
N ALA A 49 5.14 3.34 -8.68
CA ALA A 49 5.81 4.32 -9.54
C ALA A 49 6.30 5.56 -8.77
N GLY A 50 5.66 5.86 -7.64
CA GLY A 50 5.95 7.00 -6.77
C GLY A 50 7.00 6.72 -5.71
N LYS A 51 7.09 7.63 -4.73
CA LYS A 51 8.03 7.58 -3.61
C LYS A 51 7.31 7.84 -2.28
N ASP A 52 7.95 8.59 -1.39
CA ASP A 52 7.44 9.04 -0.10
C ASP A 52 6.12 9.81 -0.24
N LYS A 53 6.03 10.75 -1.17
CA LYS A 53 4.86 11.62 -1.33
C LYS A 53 3.56 10.85 -1.60
N GLU A 54 3.57 9.92 -2.55
CA GLU A 54 2.40 9.11 -2.90
C GLU A 54 2.04 8.14 -1.77
N TRP A 55 3.06 7.59 -1.11
CA TRP A 55 2.88 6.68 0.02
C TRP A 55 2.26 7.40 1.23
N GLU A 56 2.79 8.56 1.62
CA GLU A 56 2.28 9.37 2.73
C GLU A 56 0.86 9.85 2.48
N PHE A 57 0.55 10.20 1.24
CA PHE A 57 -0.82 10.53 0.88
C PHE A 57 -1.76 9.34 1.10
N ALA A 58 -1.44 8.15 0.57
CA ALA A 58 -2.26 6.96 0.77
C ALA A 58 -2.36 6.56 2.25
N TRP A 59 -1.29 6.71 3.01
CA TRP A 59 -1.26 6.49 4.46
C TRP A 59 -2.22 7.44 5.20
N ASN A 60 -2.20 8.73 4.86
CA ASN A 60 -3.14 9.70 5.42
C ASN A 60 -4.60 9.38 5.03
N GLN A 61 -4.84 8.91 3.82
CA GLN A 61 -6.18 8.46 3.41
C GLN A 61 -6.64 7.23 4.21
N TYR A 62 -5.72 6.32 4.56
CA TYR A 62 -6.01 5.18 5.41
C TYR A 62 -6.42 5.62 6.81
N LEU A 63 -5.64 6.51 7.44
CA LEU A 63 -5.94 7.03 8.79
C LEU A 63 -7.28 7.76 8.86
N ASN A 64 -7.68 8.44 7.78
CA ASN A 64 -8.94 9.18 7.70
C ASN A 64 -10.13 8.34 7.20
N SER A 65 -9.93 7.07 6.85
CA SER A 65 -10.99 6.20 6.36
C SER A 65 -11.74 5.51 7.50
N ASN A 66 -13.07 5.55 7.45
CA ASN A 66 -13.96 4.73 8.28
C ASN A 66 -14.60 3.57 7.52
N VAL A 67 -14.22 3.37 6.24
CA VAL A 67 -14.77 2.32 5.38
C VAL A 67 -13.79 1.15 5.33
N GLY A 68 -14.17 0.01 5.92
CA GLY A 68 -13.27 -1.14 6.06
C GLY A 68 -12.71 -1.68 4.74
N SER A 69 -13.52 -1.68 3.67
CA SER A 69 -13.04 -2.08 2.34
C SER A 69 -11.99 -1.11 1.79
N GLU A 70 -12.19 0.19 1.95
CA GLU A 70 -11.22 1.20 1.51
C GLU A 70 -9.92 1.13 2.30
N THR A 71 -10.03 0.97 3.62
CA THR A 71 -8.92 0.70 4.52
C THR A 71 -8.11 -0.51 4.06
N SER A 72 -8.78 -1.61 3.70
CA SER A 72 -8.12 -2.83 3.22
C SER A 72 -7.36 -2.60 1.91
N ARG A 73 -7.95 -1.85 0.98
CA ARG A 73 -7.29 -1.50 -0.29
C ARG A 73 -6.05 -0.65 -0.08
N LEU A 74 -6.13 0.37 0.79
CA LEU A 74 -5.03 1.29 1.05
C LEU A 74 -3.85 0.57 1.72
N LEU A 75 -4.11 -0.23 2.77
CA LEU A 75 -3.09 -1.03 3.42
C LEU A 75 -2.45 -2.06 2.47
N SER A 76 -3.24 -2.69 1.59
CA SER A 76 -2.67 -3.56 0.54
C SER A 76 -1.77 -2.78 -0.43
N ALA A 77 -2.22 -1.62 -0.89
CA ALA A 77 -1.50 -0.80 -1.86
C ALA A 77 -0.20 -0.18 -1.30
N LEU A 78 -0.17 0.18 -0.01
CA LEU A 78 1.03 0.70 0.67
C LEU A 78 2.20 -0.31 0.64
N GLY A 79 1.90 -1.61 0.60
CA GLY A 79 2.90 -2.67 0.40
C GLY A 79 3.47 -2.75 -1.02
N CYS A 80 2.91 -2.04 -2.00
CA CYS A 80 3.39 -2.04 -3.39
C CYS A 80 4.62 -1.13 -3.63
N SER A 81 5.09 -0.39 -2.62
CA SER A 81 6.25 0.49 -2.77
C SER A 81 7.49 -0.29 -3.24
N ARG A 82 8.36 0.37 -4.01
CA ARG A 82 9.69 -0.18 -4.37
C ARG A 82 10.81 0.30 -3.45
N GLU A 83 10.50 1.20 -2.53
CA GLU A 83 11.47 1.79 -1.62
C GLU A 83 11.63 0.89 -0.39
N LYS A 84 12.79 0.20 -0.28
CA LYS A 84 13.08 -0.74 0.81
C LYS A 84 12.87 -0.14 2.21
N TRP A 85 13.28 1.11 2.40
CA TRP A 85 13.15 1.80 3.68
C TRP A 85 11.68 2.06 4.04
N ILE A 86 10.80 2.32 3.05
CA ILE A 86 9.36 2.46 3.26
C ILE A 86 8.77 1.12 3.70
N LEU A 87 9.11 0.03 3.00
CA LEU A 87 8.61 -1.30 3.33
C LEU A 87 9.08 -1.79 4.71
N SER A 88 10.35 -1.53 5.07
CA SER A 88 10.89 -1.84 6.40
C SER A 88 10.13 -1.09 7.49
N ARG A 89 10.00 0.24 7.34
CA ARG A 89 9.22 1.08 8.24
C ARG A 89 7.77 0.58 8.36
N TYR A 90 7.19 0.16 7.24
CA TYR A 90 5.80 -0.29 7.21
C TYR A 90 5.58 -1.61 7.96
N LEU A 91 6.53 -2.56 7.87
CA LEU A 91 6.54 -3.78 8.68
C LEU A 91 6.66 -3.44 10.16
N GLU A 92 7.61 -2.58 10.55
CA GLU A 92 7.77 -2.16 11.95
C GLU A 92 6.49 -1.51 12.49
N MET A 93 5.84 -0.66 11.69
CA MET A 93 4.58 -0.04 12.06
C MET A 93 3.46 -1.04 12.32
N ALA A 94 3.42 -2.17 11.60
CA ALA A 94 2.35 -3.17 11.71
C ALA A 94 2.35 -3.91 13.05
N PHE A 95 3.53 -4.07 13.67
CA PHE A 95 3.70 -4.82 14.91
C PHE A 95 4.07 -3.94 16.11
N THR A 96 4.18 -2.62 15.92
CA THR A 96 4.36 -1.66 17.00
C THR A 96 3.00 -1.08 17.42
N LYS A 97 2.81 -0.92 18.74
CA LYS A 97 1.58 -0.30 19.29
C LYS A 97 1.48 1.18 18.91
N ASP A 98 0.25 1.69 18.86
CA ASP A 98 -0.06 3.11 18.68
C ASP A 98 0.43 3.77 17.38
N THR A 99 0.70 2.97 16.33
CA THR A 99 1.11 3.44 15.01
C THR A 99 -0.06 3.81 14.09
N GLY A 100 -1.29 3.51 14.51
CA GLY A 100 -2.51 3.63 13.71
C GLY A 100 -2.92 2.33 13.00
N ILE A 101 -2.04 1.32 12.91
CA ILE A 101 -2.38 0.00 12.38
C ILE A 101 -3.05 -0.84 13.47
N ARG A 102 -4.22 -1.39 13.19
CA ARG A 102 -4.93 -2.27 14.13
C ARG A 102 -4.27 -3.65 14.11
N LYS A 103 -4.22 -4.32 15.27
CA LYS A 103 -3.65 -5.68 15.39
C LYS A 103 -4.21 -6.67 14.36
N GLN A 104 -5.51 -6.61 14.09
CA GLN A 104 -6.18 -7.46 13.09
C GLN A 104 -5.76 -7.18 11.63
N ASP A 105 -5.24 -6.00 11.34
CA ASP A 105 -4.81 -5.58 10.01
C ASP A 105 -3.32 -5.85 9.77
N ALA A 106 -2.54 -6.13 10.82
CA ALA A 106 -1.08 -6.35 10.76
C ALA A 106 -0.70 -7.50 9.81
N VAL A 107 -1.48 -8.59 9.82
CA VAL A 107 -1.25 -9.75 8.93
C VAL A 107 -1.35 -9.34 7.46
N MET A 108 -2.27 -8.44 7.12
CA MET A 108 -2.44 -7.96 5.75
C MET A 108 -1.28 -7.07 5.32
N VAL A 109 -0.73 -6.26 6.23
CA VAL A 109 0.50 -5.48 6.00
C VAL A 109 1.67 -6.41 5.73
N PHE A 110 1.87 -7.41 6.60
CA PHE A 110 2.93 -8.40 6.42
C PHE A 110 2.79 -9.11 5.08
N TYR A 111 1.59 -9.57 4.74
CA TYR A 111 1.32 -10.25 3.46
C TYR A 111 1.59 -9.36 2.25
N SER A 112 1.20 -8.08 2.30
CA SER A 112 1.41 -7.15 1.17
C SER A 112 2.90 -6.89 0.93
N VAL A 113 3.69 -6.76 2.00
CA VAL A 113 5.15 -6.61 1.91
C VAL A 113 5.82 -7.92 1.48
N ALA A 114 5.40 -9.07 2.01
CA ALA A 114 5.93 -10.38 1.64
C ALA A 114 5.66 -10.75 0.17
N SER A 115 4.55 -10.27 -0.39
CA SER A 115 4.17 -10.46 -1.79
C SER A 115 4.87 -9.47 -2.74
N ASN A 116 5.62 -8.51 -2.22
CA ASN A 116 6.40 -7.55 -2.99
C ASN A 116 7.78 -8.12 -3.30
N THR A 117 8.22 -8.05 -4.56
CA THR A 117 9.54 -8.57 -4.99
C THR A 117 10.72 -7.95 -4.25
N VAL A 118 10.62 -6.68 -3.85
CA VAL A 118 11.62 -5.97 -3.05
C VAL A 118 11.42 -6.23 -1.54
N GLY A 119 10.16 -6.46 -1.12
CA GLY A 119 9.77 -6.64 0.27
C GLY A 119 9.89 -8.07 0.80
N GLN A 120 9.96 -9.08 -0.06
CA GLN A 120 9.98 -10.49 0.33
C GLN A 120 11.14 -10.82 1.30
N ASP A 121 12.36 -10.38 0.98
CA ASP A 121 13.54 -10.59 1.84
C ASP A 121 13.43 -9.82 3.17
N LEU A 122 12.81 -8.64 3.14
CA LEU A 122 12.56 -7.83 4.35
C LEU A 122 11.55 -8.52 5.26
N ALA A 123 10.43 -8.98 4.71
CA ALA A 123 9.39 -9.69 5.44
C ALA A 123 9.92 -11.01 6.02
N TRP A 124 10.73 -11.75 5.25
CA TRP A 124 11.37 -12.97 5.75
C TRP A 124 12.32 -12.69 6.92
N THR A 125 13.16 -11.66 6.79
CA THR A 125 14.09 -11.26 7.85
C THR A 125 13.33 -10.80 9.09
N PHE A 126 12.31 -9.96 8.91
CA PHE A 126 11.46 -9.49 9.99
C PHE A 126 10.76 -10.65 10.73
N LEU A 127 10.20 -11.62 9.99
CA LEU A 127 9.53 -12.78 10.58
C LEU A 127 10.46 -13.61 11.46
N ARG A 128 11.69 -13.82 11.00
CA ARG A 128 12.71 -14.56 11.77
C ARG A 128 13.12 -13.80 13.03
N ASP A 129 13.32 -12.49 12.92
CA ASP A 129 13.90 -11.68 14.00
C ASP A 129 12.84 -11.30 15.04
N GLN A 130 11.58 -11.14 14.64
CA GLN A 130 10.45 -10.70 15.47
C GLN A 130 9.38 -11.78 15.66
N TRP A 131 9.77 -13.06 15.58
CA TRP A 131 8.83 -14.20 15.67
C TRP A 131 7.89 -14.11 16.89
N HIS A 132 8.39 -13.67 18.04
CA HIS A 132 7.61 -13.53 19.28
C HIS A 132 6.49 -12.47 19.16
N ASP A 133 6.76 -11.33 18.52
CA ASP A 133 5.77 -10.26 18.35
C ASP A 133 4.67 -10.60 17.34
N ILE A 134 4.91 -11.60 16.49
CA ILE A 134 3.97 -12.04 15.45
C ILE A 134 3.01 -13.12 15.97
N ILE A 135 3.46 -13.96 16.90
CA ILE A 135 2.65 -15.07 17.46
C ILE A 135 1.77 -14.65 18.64
N ASP A 136 2.06 -13.53 19.29
CA ASP A 136 1.32 -12.99 20.44
C ASP A 136 0.15 -12.08 20.05
#